data_AF-A0AAW4PU28-F1
#
_entry.id   AF-A0AAW4PU28-F1
#
_cell.length_a   1.000
_cell.length_b   1.000
_cell.length_c   1.000
_cell.angle_alpha   90.00
_cell.angle_beta   90.00
_cell.angle_gamma   90.00
#
_symmetry.space_group_name_H-M   'P 1'
#
loop_
_entity.id
_entity.type
_entity.pdbx_description
1 polymer ?
#
loop_
_entity_poly.entity_id
_entity_poly.type
_entity_poly.pdbx_seq_one_letter_code
_entity_poly.pdbx_strand_id
1 'polypeptide(L)'
;MGYLRDTDTGISRRAVLKRGAIAAGVLGLGGLAGPAAANSTVAGGGDALQSAIDAASDGDTLTVTDSATYDPVAVDVAVTIETDADPTIAGGGANTAVSVAADGVTLDGLTVTTPDGRLGVKVERGVDDVTVVGTTVEDVGPTGRRDVAGILVGQGDHDGIEIANNTIRNLDQETTERSGFPTANGIRFHADNDGPGTVTDAVVNGNTIEGIESDLAALGIVVQHSTATVDVDDNEIRGLVAASDTDSDPSDGQGFGFTFAQGISIGISANITGQTLSTTEDTSITGNVIEDITSAEGILPEAVKIDGDGSGLTFRENQFLVAIGLNNRNGTDGGRRDPSADPEVDARNNWWGSPDGPEEATYNQAADDDGRSDVVGNVDFEPFLRQPPGNGNGTGGPN
;
A
#
# COMPACT_ATOMS: atom_id res chain seq x y z
N MET A 1 32.42 21.96 -25.62
CA MET A 1 31.45 20.94 -26.07
C MET A 1 30.60 20.62 -24.87
N GLY A 2 29.48 21.33 -24.72
CA GLY A 2 28.61 21.25 -23.55
C GLY A 2 27.63 20.10 -23.69
N TYR A 3 27.62 19.21 -22.72
CA TYR A 3 26.65 18.14 -22.57
C TYR A 3 25.47 18.71 -21.77
N LEU A 4 24.37 19.02 -22.45
CA LEU A 4 23.08 19.22 -21.81
C LEU A 4 22.56 17.83 -21.41
N ARG A 5 22.48 17.57 -20.10
CA ARG A 5 21.76 16.43 -19.56
C ARG A 5 20.28 16.77 -19.63
N ASP A 6 19.54 16.05 -20.47
CA ASP A 6 18.10 15.87 -20.29
C ASP A 6 17.93 15.03 -19.03
N THR A 7 17.56 15.67 -17.92
CA THR A 7 16.93 14.98 -16.80
C THR A 7 15.47 14.84 -17.16
N ASP A 8 15.15 13.71 -17.79
CA ASP A 8 13.78 13.25 -18.01
C ASP A 8 13.19 12.90 -16.64
N THR A 9 12.65 13.90 -15.94
CA THR A 9 11.80 13.69 -14.78
C THR A 9 10.50 13.13 -15.32
N GLY A 10 10.43 11.81 -15.42
CA GLY A 10 9.24 11.03 -15.76
C GLY A 10 8.16 11.14 -14.68
N ILE A 11 7.83 12.35 -14.23
CA ILE A 11 6.57 12.61 -13.57
C ILE A 11 5.51 12.29 -14.64
N SER A 12 4.81 11.18 -14.44
CA SER A 12 3.70 10.76 -15.28
C SER A 12 2.78 11.97 -15.52
N ARG A 13 2.82 12.50 -16.75
CA ARG A 13 1.97 13.65 -17.13
C ARG A 13 0.48 13.34 -16.96
N ARG A 14 0.11 12.07 -16.75
CA ARG A 14 -1.26 11.64 -16.46
C ARG A 14 -1.65 11.84 -15.00
N ALA A 15 -0.77 11.60 -14.03
CA ALA A 15 -1.06 11.87 -12.61
C ALA A 15 -1.28 13.37 -12.34
N VAL A 16 -0.48 14.24 -12.98
CA VAL A 16 -0.62 15.71 -12.85
C VAL A 16 -1.86 16.25 -13.58
N LEU A 17 -2.38 15.55 -14.59
CA LEU A 17 -3.60 15.96 -15.30
C LEU A 17 -4.89 15.62 -14.53
N LYS A 18 -4.90 14.59 -13.66
CA LYS A 18 -6.06 14.31 -12.78
C LYS A 18 -6.14 15.29 -11.60
N ARG A 19 -5.01 15.76 -11.04
CA ARG A 19 -5.00 16.71 -9.89
C ARG A 19 -5.27 18.18 -10.24
N GLY A 20 -5.37 18.54 -11.53
CA GLY A 20 -5.55 19.94 -11.97
C GLY A 20 -6.87 20.24 -12.69
N ALA A 21 -7.72 19.24 -12.91
CA ALA A 21 -8.90 19.42 -13.75
C ALA A 21 -9.99 18.40 -13.44
N ILE A 22 -10.84 18.73 -12.46
CA ILE A 22 -12.29 18.50 -12.62
C ILE A 22 -12.72 19.38 -13.81
N ALA A 23 -12.38 18.96 -15.02
CA ALA A 23 -12.80 19.61 -16.25
C ALA A 23 -13.54 18.58 -17.08
N ALA A 24 -14.87 18.69 -17.00
CA ALA A 24 -15.87 18.17 -17.92
C ALA A 24 -15.29 17.76 -19.30
N GLY A 25 -14.85 16.51 -19.40
CA GLY A 25 -14.37 15.89 -20.62
C GLY A 25 -15.51 15.26 -21.40
N VAL A 26 -16.46 16.08 -21.88
CA VAL A 26 -17.53 15.62 -22.77
C VAL A 26 -16.93 15.37 -24.17
N LEU A 27 -16.49 14.14 -24.42
CA LEU A 27 -16.27 13.62 -25.78
C LEU A 27 -17.51 12.80 -26.18
N GLY A 28 -18.44 13.51 -26.81
CA GLY A 28 -19.75 12.99 -27.15
C GLY A 28 -19.73 11.92 -28.23
N LEU A 29 -20.45 10.83 -27.95
CA LEU A 29 -21.20 10.04 -28.92
C LEU A 29 -22.53 9.61 -28.28
N GLY A 30 -23.60 10.39 -28.51
CA GLY A 30 -24.98 9.97 -28.26
C GLY A 30 -25.52 10.12 -26.83
N GLY A 31 -25.46 11.32 -26.25
CA GLY A 31 -25.92 11.59 -24.89
C GLY A 31 -27.42 11.38 -24.66
N LEU A 32 -27.76 10.33 -23.91
CA LEU A 32 -28.85 10.42 -22.95
C LEU A 32 -28.38 11.45 -21.91
N ALA A 33 -29.08 12.57 -21.78
CA ALA A 33 -28.83 13.52 -20.71
C ALA A 33 -29.15 12.80 -19.39
N GLY A 34 -28.12 12.24 -18.76
CA GLY A 34 -28.22 11.75 -17.38
C GLY A 34 -28.68 12.89 -16.47
N PRO A 35 -29.31 12.58 -15.33
CA PRO A 35 -29.54 13.58 -14.30
C PRO A 35 -28.22 14.31 -14.00
N ALA A 36 -28.28 15.62 -13.82
CA ALA A 36 -27.11 16.38 -13.42
C ALA A 36 -26.70 15.93 -12.00
N ALA A 37 -25.40 15.73 -11.78
CA ALA A 37 -24.82 15.47 -10.47
C ALA A 37 -25.36 16.45 -9.41
N ALA A 38 -25.89 15.90 -8.32
CA ALA A 38 -26.44 16.64 -7.21
C ALA A 38 -25.45 16.69 -6.04
N ASN A 39 -25.50 17.79 -5.28
CA ASN A 39 -24.75 17.92 -4.03
C ASN A 39 -25.73 17.79 -2.87
N SER A 40 -25.46 16.86 -1.97
CA SER A 40 -26.29 16.59 -0.79
C SER A 40 -25.45 16.66 0.48
N THR A 41 -26.00 17.24 1.54
CA THR A 41 -25.37 17.29 2.86
C THR A 41 -25.84 16.12 3.71
N VAL A 42 -24.92 15.46 4.40
CA VAL A 42 -25.20 14.35 5.32
C VAL A 42 -24.82 14.74 6.74
N ALA A 43 -25.65 14.36 7.72
CA ALA A 43 -25.47 14.59 9.15
C ALA A 43 -26.31 13.59 9.96
N GLY A 44 -25.97 13.38 11.23
CA GLY A 44 -26.77 12.63 12.21
C GLY A 44 -26.17 11.30 12.70
N GLY A 45 -25.06 10.84 12.11
CA GLY A 45 -24.42 9.56 12.45
C GLY A 45 -25.28 8.34 12.13
N GLY A 46 -24.88 7.17 12.66
CA GLY A 46 -25.57 5.90 12.44
C GLY A 46 -25.70 5.55 10.95
N ASP A 47 -26.92 5.22 10.52
CA ASP A 47 -27.26 4.82 9.16
C ASP A 47 -27.46 5.99 8.17
N ALA A 48 -27.24 7.23 8.62
CA ALA A 48 -27.53 8.41 7.80
C ALA A 48 -26.68 8.48 6.52
N LEU A 49 -25.41 8.06 6.57
CA LEU A 49 -24.55 8.02 5.39
C LEU A 49 -24.98 6.92 4.41
N GLN A 50 -25.27 5.71 4.89
CA GLN A 50 -25.78 4.65 4.02
C GLN A 50 -27.11 5.07 3.36
N SER A 51 -28.02 5.68 4.12
CA SER A 51 -29.28 6.19 3.57
C SER A 51 -29.09 7.25 2.48
N ALA A 52 -28.02 8.06 2.58
CA ALA A 52 -27.67 9.04 1.57
C ALA A 52 -27.08 8.38 0.32
N ILE A 53 -26.23 7.36 0.48
CA ILE A 53 -25.70 6.54 -0.62
C ILE A 53 -26.85 5.86 -1.37
N ASP A 54 -27.76 5.19 -0.66
CA ASP A 54 -28.92 4.49 -1.24
C ASP A 54 -29.85 5.42 -2.05
N ALA A 55 -29.85 6.72 -1.74
CA ALA A 55 -30.65 7.73 -2.41
C ALA A 55 -29.92 8.46 -3.54
N ALA A 56 -28.59 8.32 -3.62
CA ALA A 56 -27.76 9.02 -4.58
C ALA A 56 -27.90 8.43 -6.00
N SER A 57 -27.49 9.23 -6.99
CA SER A 57 -27.27 8.81 -8.37
C SER A 57 -25.79 8.89 -8.71
N ASP A 58 -25.39 8.18 -9.76
CA ASP A 58 -24.01 8.24 -10.28
C ASP A 58 -23.59 9.70 -10.56
N GLY A 59 -22.42 10.06 -10.05
CA GLY A 59 -21.81 11.39 -10.13
C GLY A 59 -22.20 12.34 -8.99
N ASP A 60 -23.11 11.96 -8.09
CA ASP A 60 -23.49 12.81 -6.96
C ASP A 60 -22.32 13.02 -5.98
N THR A 61 -22.37 14.14 -5.26
CA THR A 61 -21.45 14.47 -4.16
C THR A 61 -22.21 14.50 -2.83
N LEU A 62 -21.73 13.72 -1.87
CA LEU A 62 -22.24 13.63 -0.51
C LEU A 62 -21.23 14.30 0.44
N THR A 63 -21.55 15.50 0.92
CA THR A 63 -20.71 16.22 1.88
C THR A 63 -21.17 15.89 3.31
N VAL A 64 -20.34 15.21 4.08
CA VAL A 64 -20.59 14.92 5.50
C VAL A 64 -20.20 16.14 6.34
N THR A 65 -21.17 16.70 7.06
CA THR A 65 -21.06 18.05 7.65
C THR A 65 -20.94 18.07 9.17
N ASP A 66 -20.87 16.90 9.81
CA ASP A 66 -20.67 16.76 11.25
C ASP A 66 -19.57 15.74 11.60
N SER A 67 -19.16 15.72 12.86
CA SER A 67 -18.17 14.77 13.39
C SER A 67 -18.84 13.56 14.04
N ALA A 68 -20.00 13.13 13.55
CA ALA A 68 -20.71 12.00 14.12
C ALA A 68 -20.00 10.67 13.76
N THR A 69 -20.33 9.63 14.53
CA THR A 69 -19.97 8.25 14.19
C THR A 69 -21.06 7.63 13.33
N TYR A 70 -20.67 7.04 12.22
CA TYR A 70 -21.50 6.37 11.25
C TYR A 70 -21.30 4.86 11.32
N ASP A 71 -22.38 4.14 11.01
CA ASP A 71 -22.35 2.68 10.86
C ASP A 71 -21.52 2.31 9.60
N PRO A 72 -21.08 1.03 9.48
CA PRO A 72 -20.39 0.57 8.28
C PRO A 72 -21.20 0.81 7.02
N VAL A 73 -20.52 1.15 5.92
CA VAL A 73 -21.16 1.50 4.66
C VAL A 73 -20.72 0.61 3.50
N ALA A 74 -21.66 0.36 2.59
CA ALA A 74 -21.44 -0.18 1.27
C ALA A 74 -21.71 0.93 0.24
N VAL A 75 -20.68 1.31 -0.52
CA VAL A 75 -20.75 2.32 -1.57
C VAL A 75 -20.91 1.60 -2.90
N ASP A 76 -22.16 1.36 -3.29
CA ASP A 76 -22.57 0.63 -4.50
C ASP A 76 -23.11 1.55 -5.62
N VAL A 77 -22.88 2.86 -5.47
CA VAL A 77 -23.20 3.91 -6.44
C VAL A 77 -21.94 4.74 -6.68
N ALA A 78 -21.70 5.18 -7.92
CA ALA A 78 -20.52 5.97 -8.27
C ALA A 78 -20.63 7.40 -7.72
N VAL A 79 -20.19 7.63 -6.48
CA VAL A 79 -20.33 8.92 -5.78
C VAL A 79 -19.02 9.46 -5.25
N THR A 80 -18.98 10.78 -5.03
CA THR A 80 -17.95 11.42 -4.20
C THR A 80 -18.47 11.59 -2.78
N ILE A 81 -17.76 11.05 -1.80
CA ILE A 81 -18.01 11.28 -0.37
C ILE A 81 -16.87 12.15 0.16
N GLU A 82 -17.19 13.37 0.56
CA GLU A 82 -16.23 14.34 1.10
C GLU A 82 -16.69 14.83 2.48
N THR A 83 -15.80 15.48 3.22
CA THR A 83 -16.05 15.89 4.59
C THR A 83 -15.74 17.38 4.81
N ASP A 84 -16.64 18.07 5.53
CA ASP A 84 -16.44 19.44 6.03
C ASP A 84 -16.10 19.45 7.55
N ALA A 85 -16.00 18.27 8.15
CA ALA A 85 -15.76 17.99 9.57
C ALA A 85 -14.93 16.70 9.70
N ASP A 86 -14.91 16.10 10.90
CA ASP A 86 -14.12 14.87 11.18
C ASP A 86 -15.04 13.66 11.47
N PRO A 87 -15.85 13.16 10.50
CA PRO A 87 -16.73 12.03 10.74
C PRO A 87 -15.95 10.72 10.87
N THR A 88 -16.48 9.78 11.65
CA THR A 88 -15.88 8.46 11.82
C THR A 88 -16.81 7.38 11.31
N ILE A 89 -16.36 6.53 10.40
CA ILE A 89 -17.04 5.28 10.05
C ILE A 89 -16.51 4.18 10.96
N ALA A 90 -17.37 3.64 11.82
CA ALA A 90 -16.99 2.60 12.78
C ALA A 90 -17.49 1.23 12.34
N GLY A 91 -16.57 0.27 12.25
CA GLY A 91 -16.84 -1.10 11.84
C GLY A 91 -17.90 -1.82 12.69
N GLY A 92 -18.02 -1.49 13.98
CA GLY A 92 -19.08 -2.03 14.85
C GLY A 92 -19.13 -3.56 14.94
N GLY A 93 -17.98 -4.24 14.79
CA GLY A 93 -17.88 -5.71 14.71
C GLY A 93 -18.14 -6.30 13.32
N ALA A 94 -18.37 -5.46 12.29
CA ALA A 94 -18.32 -5.89 10.90
C ALA A 94 -16.88 -6.25 10.49
N ASN A 95 -16.76 -7.08 9.46
CA ASN A 95 -15.44 -7.42 8.91
C ASN A 95 -14.77 -6.23 8.22
N THR A 96 -15.56 -5.28 7.71
CA THR A 96 -15.11 -4.14 6.90
C THR A 96 -15.95 -2.93 7.30
N ALA A 97 -15.31 -1.77 7.52
CA ALA A 97 -16.03 -0.52 7.79
C ALA A 97 -16.55 0.15 6.52
N VAL A 98 -15.76 0.19 5.44
CA VAL A 98 -16.14 0.74 4.14
C VAL A 98 -15.92 -0.28 3.02
N SER A 99 -16.98 -0.71 2.34
CA SER A 99 -16.92 -1.57 1.15
C SER A 99 -17.29 -0.75 -0.09
N VAL A 100 -16.36 -0.62 -1.04
CA VAL A 100 -16.55 0.08 -2.32
C VAL A 100 -16.86 -0.95 -3.39
N ALA A 101 -18.11 -0.95 -3.87
CA ALA A 101 -18.64 -1.94 -4.80
C ALA A 101 -19.02 -1.38 -6.17
N ALA A 102 -18.84 -0.07 -6.38
CA ALA A 102 -19.06 0.62 -7.65
C ALA A 102 -17.80 1.34 -8.12
N ASP A 103 -17.66 1.42 -9.45
CA ASP A 103 -16.58 2.16 -10.10
C ASP A 103 -16.73 3.67 -9.87
N GLY A 104 -15.64 4.43 -10.00
CA GLY A 104 -15.70 5.89 -10.00
C GLY A 104 -16.04 6.50 -8.63
N VAL A 105 -15.86 5.76 -7.55
CA VAL A 105 -16.08 6.23 -6.18
C VAL A 105 -14.87 7.04 -5.69
N THR A 106 -15.14 8.16 -5.03
CA THR A 106 -14.13 8.95 -4.31
C THR A 106 -14.47 9.03 -2.82
N LEU A 107 -13.50 8.71 -1.97
CA LEU A 107 -13.55 8.88 -0.52
C LEU A 107 -12.51 9.92 -0.11
N ASP A 108 -12.96 11.03 0.48
CA ASP A 108 -12.09 12.16 0.86
C ASP A 108 -12.29 12.59 2.32
N GLY A 109 -11.23 12.47 3.13
CA GLY A 109 -11.18 13.06 4.48
C GLY A 109 -11.91 12.29 5.59
N LEU A 110 -12.25 11.01 5.38
CA LEU A 110 -12.93 10.20 6.39
C LEU A 110 -11.95 9.71 7.47
N THR A 111 -12.43 9.52 8.70
CA THR A 111 -11.79 8.61 9.67
C THR A 111 -12.50 7.26 9.62
N VAL A 112 -11.75 6.17 9.52
CA VAL A 112 -12.27 4.80 9.44
C VAL A 112 -11.62 3.96 10.53
N THR A 113 -12.44 3.31 11.36
CA THR A 113 -11.97 2.42 12.42
C THR A 113 -12.73 1.11 12.42
N THR A 114 -12.04 -0.01 12.65
CA THR A 114 -12.66 -1.33 12.66
C THR A 114 -12.05 -2.19 13.79
N PRO A 115 -12.22 -1.80 15.06
CA PRO A 115 -11.72 -2.58 16.18
C PRO A 115 -12.41 -3.95 16.15
N ASP A 116 -11.66 -5.01 16.40
CA ASP A 116 -12.10 -6.42 16.30
C ASP A 116 -12.49 -6.89 14.88
N GLY A 117 -12.41 -6.02 13.87
CA GLY A 117 -12.67 -6.36 12.48
C GLY A 117 -11.41 -6.38 11.64
N ARG A 118 -11.55 -6.70 10.35
CA ARG A 118 -10.40 -7.06 9.51
C ARG A 118 -9.92 -5.93 8.62
N LEU A 119 -10.84 -5.12 8.13
CA LEU A 119 -10.60 -4.22 7.02
C LEU A 119 -11.13 -2.83 7.36
N GLY A 120 -10.32 -1.80 7.11
CA GLY A 120 -10.79 -0.42 7.09
C GLY A 120 -11.62 -0.17 5.84
N VAL A 121 -10.92 0.06 4.72
CA VAL A 121 -11.50 0.26 3.39
C VAL A 121 -11.21 -0.95 2.50
N LYS A 122 -12.24 -1.43 1.80
CA LYS A 122 -12.12 -2.51 0.82
C LYS A 122 -12.71 -2.09 -0.53
N VAL A 123 -11.88 -2.10 -1.57
CA VAL A 123 -12.34 -2.07 -2.96
C VAL A 123 -12.68 -3.49 -3.37
N GLU A 124 -13.92 -3.72 -3.79
CA GLU A 124 -14.40 -5.05 -4.19
C GLU A 124 -13.74 -5.53 -5.49
N ARG A 125 -13.89 -6.83 -5.79
CA ARG A 125 -13.28 -7.45 -6.97
C ARG A 125 -13.70 -6.73 -8.26
N GLY A 126 -12.72 -6.36 -9.08
CA GLY A 126 -12.97 -5.84 -10.42
C GLY A 126 -13.56 -4.42 -10.46
N VAL A 127 -13.39 -3.65 -9.38
CA VAL A 127 -13.87 -2.27 -9.28
C VAL A 127 -12.75 -1.30 -9.66
N ASP A 128 -13.08 -0.35 -10.53
CA ASP A 128 -12.15 0.57 -11.19
C ASP A 128 -12.38 2.03 -10.78
N ASP A 129 -11.43 2.90 -11.11
CA ASP A 129 -11.51 4.37 -10.93
C ASP A 129 -11.83 4.80 -9.48
N VAL A 130 -11.32 4.05 -8.49
CA VAL A 130 -11.53 4.38 -7.06
C VAL A 130 -10.42 5.30 -6.56
N THR A 131 -10.82 6.38 -5.90
CA THR A 131 -9.92 7.28 -5.19
C THR A 131 -10.17 7.22 -3.68
N VAL A 132 -9.12 6.94 -2.90
CA VAL A 132 -9.12 7.06 -1.44
C VAL A 132 -8.06 8.09 -1.08
N VAL A 133 -8.49 9.26 -0.62
CA VAL A 133 -7.62 10.41 -0.36
C VAL A 133 -7.89 11.04 0.99
N GLY A 134 -6.84 11.55 1.63
CA GLY A 134 -6.96 12.30 2.89
C GLY A 134 -7.60 11.52 4.04
N THR A 135 -7.73 10.20 3.91
CA THR A 135 -8.46 9.34 4.82
C THR A 135 -7.53 8.84 5.92
N THR A 136 -8.01 8.82 7.15
CA THR A 136 -7.32 8.17 8.27
C THR A 136 -7.95 6.79 8.49
N VAL A 137 -7.17 5.72 8.35
CA VAL A 137 -7.59 4.36 8.71
C VAL A 137 -6.82 3.93 9.95
N GLU A 138 -7.52 3.69 11.05
CA GLU A 138 -6.88 3.39 12.32
C GLU A 138 -7.61 2.35 13.17
N ASP A 139 -6.86 1.71 14.06
CA ASP A 139 -7.38 0.75 15.05
C ASP A 139 -8.18 -0.38 14.35
N VAL A 140 -7.49 -1.14 13.49
CA VAL A 140 -8.07 -2.28 12.77
C VAL A 140 -7.47 -3.57 13.31
N GLY A 141 -8.32 -4.53 13.63
CA GLY A 141 -7.93 -5.78 14.29
C GLY A 141 -7.87 -5.65 15.82
N PRO A 142 -7.34 -6.68 16.51
CA PRO A 142 -6.88 -7.97 16.00
C PRO A 142 -8.03 -8.97 15.71
N THR A 143 -7.82 -9.95 14.81
CA THR A 143 -8.87 -10.94 14.44
C THR A 143 -8.47 -12.41 14.49
N GLY A 144 -7.25 -12.73 14.91
CA GLY A 144 -6.80 -14.12 15.06
C GLY A 144 -6.42 -14.79 13.73
N ARG A 145 -7.43 -15.14 12.95
CA ARG A 145 -7.30 -16.16 11.89
C ARG A 145 -6.97 -15.61 10.50
N ARG A 146 -7.28 -14.36 10.23
CA ARG A 146 -7.28 -13.81 8.87
C ARG A 146 -6.55 -12.48 8.84
N ASP A 147 -6.08 -12.14 7.66
CA ASP A 147 -5.36 -10.91 7.39
C ASP A 147 -6.17 -9.68 7.80
N VAL A 148 -5.44 -8.71 8.32
CA VAL A 148 -5.86 -7.35 8.62
C VAL A 148 -5.30 -6.42 7.56
N ALA A 149 -6.10 -5.46 7.11
CA ALA A 149 -5.63 -4.42 6.21
C ALA A 149 -6.30 -3.07 6.47
N GLY A 150 -5.53 -2.00 6.35
CA GLY A 150 -6.05 -0.64 6.38
C GLY A 150 -6.88 -0.40 5.12
N ILE A 151 -6.21 -0.49 3.97
CA ILE A 151 -6.84 -0.39 2.65
C ILE A 151 -6.54 -1.68 1.86
N LEU A 152 -7.60 -2.35 1.40
CA LEU A 152 -7.49 -3.55 0.58
C LEU A 152 -8.13 -3.31 -0.80
N VAL A 153 -7.33 -3.43 -1.86
CA VAL A 153 -7.82 -3.58 -3.23
C VAL A 153 -8.03 -5.07 -3.47
N GLY A 154 -9.25 -5.43 -3.86
CA GLY A 154 -9.70 -6.80 -4.03
C GLY A 154 -9.00 -7.57 -5.12
N GLN A 155 -9.52 -8.76 -5.41
CA GLN A 155 -8.99 -9.63 -6.45
C GLN A 155 -9.54 -9.25 -7.82
N GLY A 156 -8.81 -9.56 -8.89
CA GLY A 156 -9.29 -9.39 -10.27
C GLY A 156 -8.49 -8.33 -10.99
N ASP A 157 -8.98 -7.88 -12.14
CA ASP A 157 -8.35 -6.77 -12.83
C ASP A 157 -8.86 -5.46 -12.24
N HIS A 158 -7.98 -4.48 -12.08
CA HIS A 158 -8.29 -3.15 -11.56
C HIS A 158 -7.61 -2.09 -12.42
N ASP A 159 -8.28 -0.99 -12.68
CA ASP A 159 -7.77 0.17 -13.41
C ASP A 159 -8.00 1.47 -12.63
N GLY A 160 -7.04 2.39 -12.69
CA GLY A 160 -7.24 3.77 -12.21
C GLY A 160 -7.40 3.93 -10.69
N ILE A 161 -6.81 3.04 -9.89
CA ILE A 161 -6.86 3.12 -8.42
C ILE A 161 -5.90 4.20 -7.90
N GLU A 162 -6.41 5.18 -7.15
CA GLU A 162 -5.59 6.20 -6.47
C GLU A 162 -5.76 6.09 -4.94
N ILE A 163 -4.67 5.81 -4.23
CA ILE A 163 -4.61 5.80 -2.76
C ILE A 163 -3.56 6.84 -2.36
N ALA A 164 -4.01 8.04 -1.96
CA ALA A 164 -3.10 9.17 -1.76
C ALA A 164 -3.32 9.95 -0.47
N ASN A 165 -2.23 10.44 0.14
CA ASN A 165 -2.27 11.30 1.32
C ASN A 165 -3.10 10.73 2.49
N ASN A 166 -3.13 9.40 2.63
CA ASN A 166 -3.82 8.74 3.71
C ASN A 166 -2.88 8.51 4.90
N THR A 167 -3.45 8.44 6.11
CA THR A 167 -2.75 7.98 7.30
C THR A 167 -3.31 6.61 7.69
N ILE A 168 -2.46 5.59 7.74
CA ILE A 168 -2.85 4.22 8.09
C ILE A 168 -2.04 3.80 9.30
N ARG A 169 -2.70 3.52 10.42
CA ARG A 169 -1.99 3.28 11.68
C ARG A 169 -2.69 2.38 12.68
N ASN A 170 -1.92 1.83 13.62
CA ASN A 170 -2.43 0.97 14.70
C ASN A 170 -3.21 -0.23 14.15
N LEU A 171 -2.59 -0.97 13.23
CA LEU A 171 -3.16 -2.22 12.73
C LEU A 171 -2.53 -3.36 13.51
N ASP A 172 -3.36 -4.25 14.02
CA ASP A 172 -2.93 -5.37 14.85
C ASP A 172 -3.43 -6.69 14.27
N GLN A 173 -2.57 -7.70 14.26
CA GLN A 173 -2.91 -9.05 13.83
C GLN A 173 -2.25 -10.10 14.73
N GLU A 174 -3.06 -10.70 15.59
CA GLU A 174 -2.65 -11.80 16.47
C GLU A 174 -2.97 -13.18 15.88
N THR A 175 -2.16 -14.19 16.17
CA THR A 175 -2.21 -15.53 15.59
C THR A 175 -2.65 -16.62 16.57
N THR A 176 -3.91 -17.01 16.50
CA THR A 176 -4.42 -18.17 17.28
C THR A 176 -3.93 -19.54 16.79
N GLU A 177 -4.19 -20.60 17.57
CA GLU A 177 -4.01 -22.02 17.19
C GLU A 177 -4.68 -22.45 15.86
N ARG A 178 -5.60 -21.64 15.33
CA ARG A 178 -6.35 -21.91 14.09
C ARG A 178 -5.88 -21.05 12.93
N SER A 179 -4.88 -20.23 13.15
CA SER A 179 -4.34 -19.31 12.17
C SER A 179 -3.56 -20.07 11.11
N GLY A 180 -3.70 -19.60 9.87
CA GLY A 180 -2.86 -20.06 8.77
C GLY A 180 -1.55 -19.28 8.80
N PHE A 181 -1.46 -18.30 7.91
CA PHE A 181 -0.38 -17.32 7.83
C PHE A 181 -0.99 -15.92 7.66
N PRO A 182 -1.70 -15.41 8.68
CA PRO A 182 -2.30 -14.10 8.57
C PRO A 182 -1.23 -13.00 8.60
N THR A 183 -1.53 -11.87 7.96
CA THR A 183 -0.64 -10.69 7.94
C THR A 183 -1.39 -9.43 8.33
N ALA A 184 -0.70 -8.45 8.91
CA ALA A 184 -1.17 -7.07 9.04
C ALA A 184 -0.60 -6.23 7.90
N ASN A 185 -1.45 -5.51 7.16
CA ASN A 185 -1.05 -4.79 5.94
C ASN A 185 -1.54 -3.33 5.98
N GLY A 186 -0.68 -2.34 5.75
CA GLY A 186 -1.15 -0.97 5.56
C GLY A 186 -2.06 -0.86 4.33
N ILE A 187 -1.48 -1.10 3.15
CA ILE A 187 -2.15 -1.11 1.85
C ILE A 187 -1.88 -2.45 1.16
N ARG A 188 -2.92 -3.11 0.64
CA ARG A 188 -2.76 -4.38 -0.07
C ARG A 188 -3.59 -4.48 -1.33
N PHE A 189 -2.93 -4.75 -2.46
CA PHE A 189 -3.55 -5.22 -3.69
C PHE A 189 -3.59 -6.75 -3.67
N HIS A 190 -4.72 -7.30 -3.23
CA HIS A 190 -4.89 -8.71 -2.94
C HIS A 190 -5.29 -9.53 -4.17
N ALA A 191 -4.35 -10.27 -4.73
CA ALA A 191 -4.57 -11.17 -5.86
C ALA A 191 -5.19 -12.52 -5.45
N ASP A 192 -5.81 -13.20 -6.42
CA ASP A 192 -6.33 -14.57 -6.26
C ASP A 192 -5.22 -15.60 -6.52
N ASN A 193 -5.28 -16.73 -5.83
CA ASN A 193 -4.31 -17.83 -6.02
C ASN A 193 -4.50 -18.54 -7.37
N ASP A 194 -5.72 -18.47 -7.93
CA ASP A 194 -6.06 -19.07 -9.23
C ASP A 194 -5.66 -18.18 -10.43
N GLY A 195 -5.30 -16.91 -10.17
CA GLY A 195 -4.83 -15.95 -11.15
C GLY A 195 -4.65 -14.57 -10.52
N PRO A 196 -3.50 -13.90 -10.75
CA PRO A 196 -3.17 -12.67 -10.05
C PRO A 196 -4.15 -11.53 -10.29
N GLY A 197 -4.83 -11.50 -11.45
CA GLY A 197 -5.37 -10.26 -12.01
C GLY A 197 -4.28 -9.25 -12.38
N THR A 198 -4.67 -8.14 -12.98
CA THR A 198 -3.77 -7.03 -13.34
C THR A 198 -4.26 -5.73 -12.72
N VAL A 199 -3.35 -5.01 -12.08
CA VAL A 199 -3.59 -3.62 -11.65
C VAL A 199 -2.94 -2.69 -12.68
N THR A 200 -3.74 -1.79 -13.25
CA THR A 200 -3.34 -0.84 -14.29
C THR A 200 -3.54 0.59 -13.82
N ASP A 201 -2.65 1.50 -14.23
CA ASP A 201 -2.72 2.94 -13.96
C ASP A 201 -3.01 3.27 -12.47
N ALA A 202 -2.37 2.53 -11.55
CA ALA A 202 -2.58 2.70 -10.11
C ALA A 202 -1.49 3.57 -9.45
N VAL A 203 -1.91 4.37 -8.47
CA VAL A 203 -1.04 5.32 -7.76
C VAL A 203 -1.20 5.13 -6.26
N VAL A 204 -0.10 4.91 -5.56
CA VAL A 204 -0.01 4.91 -4.10
C VAL A 204 0.95 6.03 -3.69
N ASN A 205 0.41 7.20 -3.32
CA ASN A 205 1.22 8.42 -3.23
C ASN A 205 1.07 9.18 -1.90
N GLY A 206 2.17 9.49 -1.23
CA GLY A 206 2.16 10.43 -0.10
C GLY A 206 1.45 9.90 1.14
N ASN A 207 1.33 8.57 1.28
CA ASN A 207 0.68 7.96 2.44
C ASN A 207 1.67 7.83 3.61
N THR A 208 1.16 7.94 4.83
CA THR A 208 1.89 7.61 6.06
C THR A 208 1.34 6.29 6.60
N ILE A 209 2.21 5.29 6.74
CA ILE A 209 1.87 3.95 7.23
C ILE A 209 2.74 3.67 8.46
N GLU A 210 2.12 3.54 9.63
CA GLU A 210 2.87 3.37 10.88
C GLU A 210 2.16 2.54 11.96
N GLY A 211 2.92 1.92 12.88
CA GLY A 211 2.33 1.16 13.99
C GLY A 211 1.53 -0.04 13.49
N ILE A 212 2.16 -0.87 12.65
CA ILE A 212 1.58 -2.10 12.14
C ILE A 212 2.24 -3.26 12.87
N GLU A 213 1.47 -4.00 13.65
CA GLU A 213 1.94 -5.06 14.53
C GLU A 213 1.32 -6.39 14.10
N SER A 214 2.11 -7.46 14.14
CA SER A 214 1.64 -8.81 13.87
C SER A 214 2.54 -9.86 14.53
N ASP A 215 1.96 -10.97 14.96
CA ASP A 215 2.72 -12.09 15.51
C ASP A 215 3.64 -12.75 14.48
N LEU A 216 3.35 -12.54 13.20
CA LEU A 216 3.98 -13.23 12.09
C LEU A 216 4.53 -12.26 11.05
N ALA A 217 3.67 -11.37 10.55
CA ALA A 217 4.00 -10.56 9.38
C ALA A 217 3.32 -9.18 9.36
N ALA A 218 4.13 -8.15 9.55
CA ALA A 218 3.74 -6.74 9.44
C ALA A 218 4.26 -6.15 8.13
N LEU A 219 3.35 -5.68 7.27
CA LEU A 219 3.66 -5.26 5.90
C LEU A 219 3.10 -3.85 5.65
N GLY A 220 3.89 -2.98 5.02
CA GLY A 220 3.45 -1.62 4.67
C GLY A 220 2.54 -1.62 3.44
N ILE A 221 3.13 -1.72 2.25
CA ILE A 221 2.43 -1.78 0.96
C ILE A 221 2.70 -3.13 0.28
N VAL A 222 1.64 -3.83 -0.12
CA VAL A 222 1.75 -5.14 -0.76
C VAL A 222 1.06 -5.13 -2.12
N VAL A 223 1.79 -5.45 -3.19
CA VAL A 223 1.25 -5.58 -4.55
C VAL A 223 1.37 -7.01 -5.03
N GLN A 224 0.27 -7.77 -4.97
CA GLN A 224 0.25 -9.19 -5.34
C GLN A 224 -0.25 -9.43 -6.78
N HIS A 225 -0.86 -8.43 -7.40
CA HIS A 225 -1.33 -8.52 -8.78
C HIS A 225 -0.17 -8.48 -9.78
N SER A 226 -0.42 -8.86 -11.04
CA SER A 226 0.40 -8.34 -12.13
C SER A 226 0.22 -6.83 -12.20
N THR A 227 1.26 -6.11 -12.57
CA THR A 227 1.21 -4.65 -12.65
C THR A 227 1.42 -4.19 -14.08
N ALA A 228 0.65 -3.19 -14.49
CA ALA A 228 0.80 -2.48 -15.74
C ALA A 228 0.69 -0.98 -15.47
N THR A 229 1.81 -0.30 -15.21
CA THR A 229 1.83 1.09 -14.73
C THR A 229 1.30 1.21 -13.30
N VAL A 230 2.19 0.99 -12.33
CA VAL A 230 1.91 1.22 -10.91
C VAL A 230 3.00 2.11 -10.33
N ASP A 231 2.60 3.24 -9.75
CA ASP A 231 3.48 4.22 -9.14
C ASP A 231 3.30 4.20 -7.62
N VAL A 232 4.37 3.91 -6.88
CA VAL A 232 4.43 3.94 -5.41
C VAL A 232 5.38 5.04 -4.99
N ASP A 233 4.82 6.22 -4.71
CA ASP A 233 5.57 7.46 -4.64
C ASP A 233 5.45 8.19 -3.29
N ASP A 234 6.55 8.73 -2.79
CA ASP A 234 6.59 9.66 -1.65
C ASP A 234 5.88 9.14 -0.38
N ASN A 235 5.82 7.82 -0.16
CA ASN A 235 5.22 7.25 1.04
C ASN A 235 6.21 7.20 2.21
N GLU A 236 5.70 7.34 3.43
CA GLU A 236 6.44 7.18 4.68
C GLU A 236 5.96 5.91 5.38
N ILE A 237 6.85 4.92 5.49
CA ILE A 237 6.54 3.59 6.05
C ILE A 237 7.48 3.34 7.22
N ARG A 238 6.92 3.21 8.43
CA ARG A 238 7.71 3.01 9.65
C ARG A 238 6.97 2.25 10.74
N GLY A 239 7.67 1.88 11.80
CA GLY A 239 7.06 1.25 12.98
C GLY A 239 6.29 -0.02 12.63
N LEU A 240 6.87 -0.87 11.77
CA LEU A 240 6.31 -2.18 11.46
C LEU A 240 6.99 -3.21 12.36
N VAL A 241 6.22 -4.00 13.12
CA VAL A 241 6.75 -4.97 14.07
C VAL A 241 6.15 -6.34 13.81
N ALA A 242 7.00 -7.30 13.47
CA ALA A 242 6.67 -8.71 13.44
C ALA A 242 7.41 -9.44 14.57
N ALA A 243 6.70 -9.87 15.60
CA ALA A 243 7.28 -10.58 16.75
C ALA A 243 6.28 -11.56 17.37
N SER A 244 6.73 -12.75 17.78
CA SER A 244 5.84 -13.74 18.40
C SER A 244 5.29 -13.32 19.78
N ASP A 245 5.80 -12.22 20.34
CA ASP A 245 5.40 -11.66 21.64
C ASP A 245 4.74 -10.27 21.52
N THR A 246 4.38 -9.82 20.31
CA THR A 246 3.60 -8.59 20.11
C THR A 246 2.11 -8.75 20.37
N ASP A 247 1.61 -9.95 20.70
CA ASP A 247 0.19 -10.16 21.01
C ASP A 247 -0.28 -9.48 22.31
N SER A 248 -1.58 -9.16 22.35
CA SER A 248 -2.28 -8.76 23.58
C SER A 248 -2.65 -9.96 24.47
N ASP A 249 -2.52 -11.19 23.95
CA ASP A 249 -2.75 -12.46 24.66
C ASP A 249 -1.52 -13.40 24.66
N PRO A 250 -0.50 -13.14 25.50
CA PRO A 250 0.75 -13.91 25.54
C PRO A 250 0.58 -15.35 26.06
N SER A 251 -0.65 -15.81 26.22
CA SER A 251 -0.99 -17.14 26.74
C SER A 251 -1.31 -18.17 25.66
N ASP A 252 -1.47 -17.77 24.40
CA ASP A 252 -1.84 -18.70 23.32
C ASP A 252 -0.66 -19.57 22.81
N GLY A 253 0.57 -19.11 23.09
CA GLY A 253 1.81 -19.85 22.92
C GLY A 253 2.15 -20.20 21.47
N GLN A 254 1.57 -19.51 20.49
CA GLN A 254 1.85 -19.74 19.08
C GLN A 254 3.07 -18.96 18.61
N GLY A 255 4.24 -19.57 18.73
CA GLY A 255 5.44 -19.07 18.05
C GLY A 255 5.54 -19.66 16.64
N PHE A 256 5.53 -18.81 15.62
CA PHE A 256 6.11 -19.21 14.34
C PHE A 256 7.62 -19.41 14.53
N GLY A 257 8.26 -20.27 13.75
CA GLY A 257 9.72 -20.43 13.85
C GLY A 257 10.51 -19.27 13.22
N PHE A 258 9.79 -18.25 12.76
CA PHE A 258 10.27 -17.07 12.06
C PHE A 258 9.16 -16.01 12.01
N THR A 259 9.57 -14.76 11.89
CA THR A 259 8.72 -13.60 11.58
C THR A 259 9.28 -12.91 10.34
N PHE A 260 8.53 -12.02 9.71
CA PHE A 260 9.08 -11.12 8.69
C PHE A 260 8.31 -9.81 8.66
N ALA A 261 9.01 -8.70 8.51
CA ALA A 261 8.40 -7.39 8.36
C ALA A 261 8.98 -6.69 7.14
N GLN A 262 8.11 -6.09 6.33
CA GLN A 262 8.47 -5.56 5.02
C GLN A 262 7.79 -4.23 4.74
N GLY A 263 8.55 -3.22 4.31
CA GLY A 263 8.01 -1.92 3.95
C GLY A 263 7.13 -2.02 2.70
N ILE A 264 7.71 -2.51 1.60
CA ILE A 264 7.03 -2.75 0.34
C ILE A 264 7.27 -4.21 -0.08
N SER A 265 6.22 -4.94 -0.44
CA SER A 265 6.30 -6.30 -0.98
C SER A 265 5.66 -6.36 -2.37
N ILE A 266 6.43 -6.79 -3.36
CA ILE A 266 5.99 -6.92 -4.75
C ILE A 266 5.98 -8.38 -5.19
N GLY A 267 4.85 -8.80 -5.75
CA GLY A 267 4.63 -10.09 -6.39
C GLY A 267 4.06 -11.17 -5.48
N ILE A 268 3.82 -12.34 -6.08
CA ILE A 268 3.43 -13.56 -5.38
C ILE A 268 4.50 -14.63 -5.60
N SER A 269 5.04 -15.15 -4.50
CA SER A 269 5.99 -16.25 -4.54
C SER A 269 5.38 -17.49 -5.19
N ALA A 270 6.04 -17.98 -6.25
CA ALA A 270 5.74 -19.26 -6.87
C ALA A 270 5.80 -20.44 -5.89
N ASN A 271 6.45 -20.29 -4.73
CA ASN A 271 6.58 -21.36 -3.75
C ASN A 271 5.28 -21.66 -2.99
N ILE A 272 4.30 -20.73 -2.96
CA ILE A 272 3.00 -20.98 -2.31
C ILE A 272 2.06 -21.74 -3.26
N THR A 273 2.11 -21.47 -4.56
CA THR A 273 1.12 -21.96 -5.54
C THR A 273 1.68 -22.85 -6.65
N GLY A 274 3.00 -22.97 -6.76
CA GLY A 274 3.69 -23.68 -7.84
C GLY A 274 3.61 -23.01 -9.21
N GLN A 275 3.19 -21.73 -9.26
CA GLN A 275 3.00 -20.97 -10.50
C GLN A 275 3.74 -19.64 -10.45
N THR A 276 4.32 -19.22 -11.58
CA THR A 276 4.79 -17.83 -11.76
C THR A 276 3.55 -16.96 -11.87
N LEU A 277 3.21 -16.21 -10.82
CA LEU A 277 1.87 -15.63 -10.71
C LEU A 277 1.77 -14.15 -11.04
N SER A 278 2.81 -13.31 -10.95
CA SER A 278 2.67 -11.87 -11.27
C SER A 278 3.80 -11.39 -12.17
N THR A 279 3.45 -10.68 -13.25
CA THR A 279 4.38 -9.94 -14.11
C THR A 279 4.42 -8.49 -13.66
N THR A 280 5.59 -7.86 -13.74
CA THR A 280 5.70 -6.43 -13.51
C THR A 280 6.00 -5.72 -14.81
N GLU A 281 5.17 -4.74 -15.18
CA GLU A 281 5.38 -3.85 -16.31
C GLU A 281 5.30 -2.40 -15.83
N ASP A 282 6.27 -1.59 -16.22
CA ASP A 282 6.34 -0.14 -15.98
C ASP A 282 5.95 0.26 -14.55
N THR A 283 6.55 -0.38 -13.54
CA THR A 283 6.25 -0.13 -12.12
C THR A 283 7.36 0.67 -11.46
N SER A 284 7.01 1.83 -10.91
CA SER A 284 7.95 2.77 -10.31
C SER A 284 7.75 2.87 -8.79
N ILE A 285 8.87 2.91 -8.07
CA ILE A 285 8.90 3.10 -6.62
C ILE A 285 9.83 4.27 -6.35
N THR A 286 9.28 5.45 -6.07
CA THR A 286 10.05 6.69 -6.05
C THR A 286 9.87 7.48 -4.75
N GLY A 287 10.93 8.06 -4.19
CA GLY A 287 10.80 9.05 -3.12
C GLY A 287 10.31 8.51 -1.76
N ASN A 288 10.20 7.19 -1.59
CA ASN A 288 9.68 6.61 -0.35
C ASN A 288 10.71 6.64 0.78
N VAL A 289 10.26 6.80 2.01
CA VAL A 289 11.06 6.66 3.23
C VAL A 289 10.60 5.41 3.96
N ILE A 290 11.53 4.47 4.18
CA ILE A 290 11.26 3.17 4.79
C ILE A 290 12.26 2.93 5.91
N GLU A 291 11.79 3.01 7.15
CA GLU A 291 12.62 2.96 8.35
C GLU A 291 11.91 2.27 9.52
N ASP A 292 12.62 1.97 10.61
CA ASP A 292 12.02 1.47 11.86
C ASP A 292 11.12 0.23 11.65
N ILE A 293 11.64 -0.76 10.92
CA ILE A 293 10.99 -2.05 10.68
C ILE A 293 11.71 -3.10 11.52
N THR A 294 10.95 -3.89 12.28
CA THR A 294 11.45 -4.95 13.15
C THR A 294 10.85 -6.29 12.76
N SER A 295 11.72 -7.28 12.61
CA SER A 295 11.35 -8.69 12.54
C SER A 295 12.16 -9.44 13.60
N ALA A 296 11.49 -9.96 14.62
CA ALA A 296 12.15 -10.48 15.82
C ALA A 296 12.84 -11.84 15.61
N GLU A 297 12.36 -12.64 14.66
CA GLU A 297 12.72 -14.05 14.56
C GLU A 297 13.19 -14.45 13.16
N GLY A 298 14.49 -14.72 13.04
CA GLY A 298 15.07 -15.51 11.95
C GLY A 298 15.21 -14.81 10.59
N ILE A 299 14.34 -13.87 10.23
CA ILE A 299 14.44 -13.07 9.00
C ILE A 299 14.64 -11.61 9.41
N LEU A 300 15.67 -10.95 8.84
CA LEU A 300 15.92 -9.53 9.04
C LEU A 300 14.86 -8.68 8.32
N PRO A 301 14.51 -7.50 8.85
CA PRO A 301 13.53 -6.60 8.24
C PRO A 301 13.99 -6.11 6.86
N GLU A 302 13.02 -5.92 5.96
CA GLU A 302 13.28 -5.57 4.56
C GLU A 302 12.52 -4.30 4.17
N ALA A 303 13.19 -3.33 3.56
CA ALA A 303 12.51 -2.15 3.05
C ALA A 303 11.68 -2.54 1.82
N VAL A 304 12.27 -3.34 0.93
CA VAL A 304 11.60 -3.88 -0.24
C VAL A 304 11.87 -5.38 -0.37
N LYS A 305 10.80 -6.16 -0.50
CA LYS A 305 10.84 -7.55 -0.93
C LYS A 305 10.24 -7.71 -2.32
N ILE A 306 10.96 -8.40 -3.20
CA ILE A 306 10.43 -8.86 -4.49
C ILE A 306 10.33 -10.38 -4.42
N ASP A 307 9.09 -10.88 -4.46
CA ASP A 307 8.72 -12.29 -4.49
C ASP A 307 8.08 -12.70 -5.83
N GLY A 308 8.34 -11.94 -6.91
CA GLY A 308 7.83 -12.19 -8.26
C GLY A 308 8.78 -11.75 -9.37
N ASP A 309 8.24 -11.38 -10.53
CA ASP A 309 9.02 -10.81 -11.62
C ASP A 309 9.48 -9.38 -11.26
N GLY A 310 10.80 -9.13 -11.28
CA GLY A 310 11.38 -7.81 -11.02
C GLY A 310 11.71 -7.00 -12.28
N SER A 311 11.48 -7.54 -13.48
CA SER A 311 12.01 -6.96 -14.73
C SER A 311 11.39 -5.61 -15.12
N GLY A 312 10.18 -5.29 -14.65
CA GLY A 312 9.52 -4.00 -14.87
C GLY A 312 9.66 -3.02 -13.71
N LEU A 313 10.47 -3.32 -12.69
CA LEU A 313 10.61 -2.48 -11.50
C LEU A 313 11.74 -1.47 -11.62
N THR A 314 11.45 -0.23 -11.25
CA THR A 314 12.44 0.85 -11.14
C THR A 314 12.32 1.55 -9.79
N PHE A 315 13.45 1.70 -9.08
CA PHE A 315 13.51 2.40 -7.79
C PHE A 315 14.35 3.66 -7.90
N ARG A 316 13.83 4.81 -7.47
CA ARG A 316 14.54 6.10 -7.51
C ARG A 316 14.32 6.91 -6.25
N GLU A 317 15.37 7.60 -5.79
CA GLU A 317 15.25 8.63 -4.76
C GLU A 317 14.58 8.13 -3.45
N ASN A 318 14.63 6.82 -3.18
CA ASN A 318 14.12 6.25 -1.94
C ASN A 318 15.17 6.35 -0.83
N GLN A 319 14.70 6.28 0.42
CA GLN A 319 15.51 6.15 1.63
C GLN A 319 15.24 4.78 2.25
N PHE A 320 16.17 3.86 2.09
CA PHE A 320 16.16 2.56 2.73
C PHE A 320 17.00 2.64 4.00
N LEU A 321 16.35 2.55 5.16
CA LEU A 321 16.96 2.75 6.48
C LEU A 321 16.68 1.55 7.40
N VAL A 322 16.75 0.35 6.82
CA VAL A 322 16.57 -0.93 7.51
C VAL A 322 17.66 -1.91 7.08
N ALA A 323 17.82 -3.03 7.78
CA ALA A 323 18.90 -3.99 7.54
C ALA A 323 19.01 -4.41 6.07
N ILE A 324 17.89 -4.80 5.44
CA ILE A 324 17.87 -5.10 3.99
C ILE A 324 17.14 -4.00 3.24
N GLY A 325 17.85 -3.23 2.42
CA GLY A 325 17.22 -2.19 1.61
C GLY A 325 16.37 -2.78 0.48
N LEU A 326 16.88 -3.79 -0.23
CA LEU A 326 16.17 -4.42 -1.33
C LEU A 326 16.56 -5.90 -1.44
N ASN A 327 15.57 -6.78 -1.34
CA ASN A 327 15.71 -8.22 -1.57
C ASN A 327 15.00 -8.66 -2.85
N ASN A 328 15.79 -8.85 -3.91
CA ASN A 328 15.34 -9.39 -5.20
C ASN A 328 15.62 -10.90 -5.35
N ARG A 329 15.67 -11.64 -4.23
CA ARG A 329 15.85 -13.09 -4.27
C ARG A 329 14.51 -13.79 -4.04
N ASN A 330 13.95 -14.32 -5.12
CA ASN A 330 12.72 -15.11 -5.11
C ASN A 330 12.94 -16.47 -4.42
N GLY A 331 12.25 -16.72 -3.31
CA GLY A 331 12.01 -18.09 -2.83
C GLY A 331 12.93 -18.62 -1.72
N THR A 332 12.24 -19.33 -0.83
CA THR A 332 12.55 -19.94 0.46
C THR A 332 13.38 -21.24 0.38
N ASP A 333 14.22 -21.39 -0.63
CA ASP A 333 14.77 -22.70 -1.02
C ASP A 333 16.05 -23.09 -0.24
N GLY A 334 16.11 -22.87 1.07
CA GLY A 334 17.28 -23.25 1.89
C GLY A 334 18.64 -22.81 1.31
N GLY A 335 18.67 -21.66 0.62
CA GLY A 335 19.84 -21.11 -0.05
C GLY A 335 20.28 -21.75 -1.37
N ARG A 336 19.50 -22.65 -1.98
CA ARG A 336 19.93 -23.46 -3.15
C ARG A 336 19.50 -22.96 -4.53
N ARG A 337 18.53 -22.04 -4.62
CA ARG A 337 18.21 -21.40 -5.91
C ARG A 337 19.32 -20.44 -6.29
N ASP A 338 19.80 -20.57 -7.52
CA ASP A 338 20.77 -19.67 -8.13
C ASP A 338 20.06 -18.35 -8.50
N PRO A 339 20.38 -17.22 -7.84
CA PRO A 339 19.74 -15.93 -8.12
C PRO A 339 20.19 -15.33 -9.47
N SER A 340 21.17 -15.91 -10.16
CA SER A 340 21.61 -15.40 -11.46
C SER A 340 20.56 -15.50 -12.57
N ALA A 341 19.48 -16.24 -12.33
CA ALA A 341 18.33 -16.32 -13.23
C ALA A 341 17.24 -15.28 -12.90
N ASP A 342 17.34 -14.60 -11.75
CA ASP A 342 16.38 -13.55 -11.39
C ASP A 342 16.69 -12.29 -12.24
N PRO A 343 15.66 -11.62 -12.79
CA PRO A 343 15.86 -10.38 -13.55
C PRO A 343 16.61 -9.33 -12.73
N GLU A 344 17.47 -8.57 -13.40
CA GLU A 344 18.14 -7.43 -12.76
C GLU A 344 17.11 -6.34 -12.47
N VAL A 345 17.07 -5.88 -11.23
CA VAL A 345 16.19 -4.78 -10.79
C VAL A 345 16.98 -3.48 -10.78
N ASP A 346 16.42 -2.44 -11.42
CA ASP A 346 17.06 -1.13 -11.50
C ASP A 346 16.78 -0.29 -10.25
N ALA A 347 17.74 -0.24 -9.32
CA ALA A 347 17.67 0.47 -8.05
C ALA A 347 18.73 1.57 -7.89
N ARG A 348 19.06 2.24 -8.98
CA ARG A 348 20.00 3.37 -8.97
C ARG A 348 19.40 4.61 -8.32
N ASN A 349 20.28 5.47 -7.81
CA ASN A 349 19.97 6.76 -7.19
C ASN A 349 19.05 6.66 -5.98
N ASN A 350 19.21 5.61 -5.16
CA ASN A 350 18.60 5.51 -3.83
C ASN A 350 19.63 5.81 -2.73
N TRP A 351 19.15 6.17 -1.54
CA TRP A 351 19.93 6.32 -0.32
C TRP A 351 19.79 5.05 0.53
N TRP A 352 20.93 4.50 0.95
CA TRP A 352 21.03 3.19 1.62
C TRP A 352 21.51 3.31 3.07
N GLY A 353 21.18 4.42 3.73
CA GLY A 353 21.67 4.73 5.09
C GLY A 353 23.12 5.22 5.16
N SER A 354 23.93 5.02 4.11
CA SER A 354 25.37 5.33 4.12
C SER A 354 25.87 6.07 2.85
N PRO A 355 26.80 7.04 2.99
CA PRO A 355 27.44 7.70 1.83
C PRO A 355 28.35 6.77 1.03
N ASP A 356 28.64 5.57 1.54
CA ASP A 356 29.43 4.53 0.88
C ASP A 356 28.56 3.54 0.07
N GLY A 357 27.22 3.70 0.08
CA GLY A 357 26.27 2.89 -0.70
C GLY A 357 25.70 1.72 0.11
N PRO A 358 25.07 0.70 -0.52
CA PRO A 358 24.71 -0.55 0.15
C PRO A 358 25.87 -1.56 0.18
N GLU A 359 25.78 -2.61 0.99
CA GLU A 359 26.62 -3.81 0.83
C GLU A 359 25.84 -4.92 0.13
N GLU A 360 26.55 -5.94 -0.35
CA GLU A 360 25.93 -7.11 -0.96
C GLU A 360 25.93 -8.27 0.03
N ALA A 361 24.73 -8.76 0.36
CA ALA A 361 24.55 -9.95 1.19
C ALA A 361 24.16 -11.15 0.32
N THR A 362 24.72 -12.32 0.64
CA THR A 362 24.42 -13.55 -0.13
C THR A 362 22.97 -13.99 0.06
N TYR A 363 22.39 -13.78 1.24
CA TYR A 363 21.00 -14.06 1.61
C TYR A 363 20.63 -13.15 2.78
N ASN A 364 19.33 -13.01 3.08
CA ASN A 364 18.82 -12.11 4.12
C ASN A 364 19.58 -12.27 5.46
N GLN A 365 19.75 -13.48 5.99
CA GLN A 365 20.43 -13.70 7.28
C GLN A 365 21.97 -13.53 7.23
N ALA A 366 22.55 -13.25 6.06
CA ALA A 366 23.97 -12.95 5.93
C ALA A 366 24.26 -11.44 5.90
N ALA A 367 23.22 -10.61 5.85
CA ALA A 367 23.37 -9.18 5.98
C ALA A 367 23.78 -8.80 7.41
N ASP A 368 24.41 -7.65 7.53
CA ASP A 368 24.66 -7.03 8.82
C ASP A 368 23.67 -5.87 9.08
N ASP A 369 23.62 -5.46 10.35
CA ASP A 369 22.72 -4.41 10.82
C ASP A 369 23.59 -3.30 11.45
N ASP A 370 24.47 -2.72 10.63
CA ASP A 370 25.45 -1.72 11.06
C ASP A 370 24.99 -0.27 10.79
N GLY A 371 23.72 -0.10 10.39
CA GLY A 371 23.11 1.17 9.99
C GLY A 371 23.26 1.49 8.50
N ARG A 372 23.91 0.62 7.72
CA ARG A 372 23.91 0.60 6.26
C ARG A 372 22.94 -0.49 5.78
N SER A 373 22.15 -0.19 4.76
CA SER A 373 21.26 -1.19 4.18
C SER A 373 21.99 -2.09 3.20
N ASP A 374 21.68 -3.38 3.26
CA ASP A 374 22.19 -4.37 2.32
C ASP A 374 21.25 -4.61 1.13
N VAL A 375 21.86 -5.08 0.06
CA VAL A 375 21.21 -5.58 -1.15
C VAL A 375 21.35 -7.09 -1.21
N VAL A 376 20.25 -7.78 -1.52
CA VAL A 376 20.22 -9.23 -1.71
C VAL A 376 19.69 -9.55 -3.10
N GLY A 377 20.46 -10.29 -3.91
CA GLY A 377 20.05 -10.73 -5.24
C GLY A 377 20.56 -9.85 -6.37
N ASN A 378 19.92 -9.93 -7.54
CA ASN A 378 20.36 -9.25 -8.76
C ASN A 378 19.79 -7.82 -8.85
N VAL A 379 20.57 -6.83 -8.42
CA VAL A 379 20.11 -5.44 -8.27
C VAL A 379 21.19 -4.48 -8.78
N ASP A 380 20.84 -3.60 -9.72
CA ASP A 380 21.69 -2.50 -10.18
C ASP A 380 21.46 -1.27 -9.30
N PHE A 381 22.34 -1.05 -8.32
CA PHE A 381 22.25 0.08 -7.38
C PHE A 381 23.23 1.23 -7.69
N GLU A 382 24.03 1.14 -8.76
CA GLU A 382 25.08 2.12 -9.09
C GLU A 382 24.67 3.06 -10.25
N PRO A 383 24.73 4.40 -10.08
CA PRO A 383 25.20 5.10 -8.90
C PRO A 383 24.14 5.12 -7.80
N PHE A 384 24.58 5.21 -6.53
CA PHE A 384 23.71 5.49 -5.38
C PHE A 384 23.87 6.95 -4.91
N LEU A 385 22.93 7.42 -4.08
CA LEU A 385 23.00 8.75 -3.48
C LEU A 385 24.01 8.78 -2.34
N ARG A 386 24.80 9.86 -2.26
CA ARG A 386 25.77 10.06 -1.15
C ARG A 386 25.22 10.86 0.03
N GLN A 387 23.98 11.32 -0.10
CA GLN A 387 23.21 12.01 0.93
C GLN A 387 21.76 11.58 0.75
N PRO A 388 20.95 11.58 1.82
CA PRO A 388 19.52 11.37 1.67
C PRO A 388 18.97 12.39 0.65
N PRO A 389 18.04 11.98 -0.24
CA PRO A 389 17.32 12.91 -1.08
C PRO A 389 16.69 13.96 -0.17
N GLY A 390 16.83 15.24 -0.53
CA GLY A 390 16.33 16.31 0.31
C GLY A 390 14.83 16.12 0.46
N ASN A 391 14.35 15.89 1.69
CA ASN A 391 12.92 15.78 1.97
C ASN A 391 12.25 16.98 1.31
N GLY A 392 11.46 16.74 0.27
CA GLY A 392 10.83 17.77 -0.57
C GLY A 392 9.92 18.74 0.20
N ASN A 393 9.79 18.56 1.52
CA ASN A 393 9.29 19.54 2.47
C ASN A 393 10.25 20.73 2.58
N GLY A 394 10.29 21.53 1.52
CA GLY A 394 10.62 22.94 1.55
C GLY A 394 9.69 23.68 2.53
N THR A 395 9.94 23.51 3.82
CA THR A 395 9.63 24.52 4.83
C THR A 395 10.66 25.64 4.65
N GLY A 396 10.49 26.38 3.55
CA GLY A 396 11.07 27.70 3.38
C GLY A 396 10.45 28.63 4.42
N GLY A 397 10.91 28.52 5.66
CA GLY A 397 10.69 29.55 6.67
C GLY A 397 11.33 30.85 6.17
N PRO A 398 10.59 31.98 6.17
CA PRO A 398 11.18 33.25 5.76
C PRO A 398 12.26 33.66 6.77
N ASN A 399 13.49 33.83 6.28
CA ASN A 399 14.55 34.59 6.95
C ASN A 399 14.27 36.09 6.86
#